data_AF-Q2EHP7-F1
#
_entry.id   AF-Q2EHP7-F1
#
_cell.length_a   1.000
_cell.length_b   1.000
_cell.length_c   1.000
_cell.angle_alpha   90.00
_cell.angle_beta   90.00
_cell.angle_gamma   90.00
#
_symmetry.space_group_name_H-M   'P 1'
#
loop_
_entity.id
_entity.type
_entity.pdbx_description
1 polymer ?
#
loop_
_entity_poly.entity_id
_entity_poly.type
_entity_poly.pdbx_seq_one_letter_code
_entity_poly.pdbx_strand_id
1 'polypeptide(L)' 'DLYSSETLEHDLPGHLLRYPIGVSSEGNVTELPGTEFFPDTKARVLGAKSDSMPPILSPPIL' A
#
# COMPACT_ATOMS: atom_id res chain seq x y z
N ASP A 1 -5.30 -8.19 -7.58
CA ASP A 1 -6.18 -9.02 -8.42
C ASP A 1 -7.21 -9.76 -7.59
N LEU A 2 -6.93 -10.88 -6.92
CA LEU A 2 -8.00 -11.59 -6.18
C LEU A 2 -8.35 -10.97 -4.81
N TYR A 3 -7.34 -10.56 -4.03
CA TYR A 3 -7.55 -9.88 -2.73
C TYR A 3 -8.18 -8.48 -2.90
N SER A 4 -7.92 -7.82 -4.02
CA SER A 4 -8.41 -6.47 -4.33
C SER A 4 -9.57 -6.51 -5.33
N SER A 5 -10.22 -7.66 -5.50
CA SER A 5 -11.36 -7.83 -6.39
C SER A 5 -12.64 -7.39 -5.68
N GLU A 6 -13.57 -6.80 -6.42
CA GLU A 6 -14.93 -6.51 -5.93
C GLU A 6 -15.77 -7.79 -5.74
N THR A 7 -15.35 -8.90 -6.36
CA THR A 7 -16.03 -10.20 -6.29
C THR A 7 -15.16 -11.26 -5.62
N LEU A 8 -15.77 -12.05 -4.73
CA LEU A 8 -15.15 -13.19 -4.07
C LEU A 8 -15.77 -14.49 -4.59
N GLU A 9 -15.08 -15.14 -5.52
CA GLU A 9 -15.56 -16.37 -6.17
C GLU A 9 -15.08 -17.64 -5.45
N HIS A 10 -13.89 -17.58 -4.85
CA HIS A 10 -13.28 -18.68 -4.10
C HIS A 10 -12.26 -18.14 -3.10
N ASP A 11 -11.85 -18.97 -2.14
CA ASP A 11 -10.80 -18.62 -1.18
C ASP A 11 -9.48 -18.29 -1.89
N LEU A 12 -8.67 -17.44 -1.25
CA LEU A 12 -7.33 -17.14 -1.75
C LEU A 12 -6.48 -18.43 -1.74
N PRO A 13 -5.82 -18.78 -2.85
CA PRO A 13 -4.96 -19.96 -2.91
C PRO A 13 -3.68 -19.83 -2.04
N GLY A 14 -3.45 -18.66 -1.44
CA GLY A 14 -2.39 -18.39 -0.48
C GLY A 14 -2.48 -16.97 0.09
N HIS A 15 -1.75 -16.70 1.18
CA HIS A 15 -1.81 -15.42 1.90
C HIS A 15 -0.63 -14.47 1.61
N LEU A 16 0.32 -14.89 0.76
CA LEU A 16 1.41 -14.00 0.35
C LEU A 16 0.91 -13.03 -0.71
N LEU A 17 0.70 -11.77 -0.31
CA LEU A 17 0.25 -10.70 -1.18
C LEU A 17 1.41 -9.77 -1.52
N ARG A 18 1.51 -9.38 -2.80
CA ARG A 18 2.44 -8.34 -3.21
C ARG A 18 2.00 -7.02 -2.60
N TYR A 19 2.93 -6.30 -1.96
CA TYR A 19 2.63 -4.96 -1.45
C TYR A 19 2.20 -4.06 -2.63
N PRO A 20 1.09 -3.29 -2.52
CA PRO A 20 0.45 -2.60 -3.65
C PRO A 20 1.19 -1.33 -4.09
N ILE A 21 2.51 -1.43 -4.30
CA ILE A 21 3.37 -0.37 -4.81
C ILE A 21 4.00 -0.76 -6.15
N GLY A 22 4.30 0.25 -6.95
CA GLY A 22 5.21 0.19 -8.09
C GLY A 22 6.59 0.68 -7.70
N VAL A 23 7.60 0.24 -8.45
CA VAL A 23 8.96 0.78 -8.39
C VAL A 23 9.29 1.24 -9.80
N SER A 24 9.57 2.53 -9.97
CA SER A 24 9.95 3.09 -11.28
C SER A 24 11.35 2.60 -11.69
N SER A 25 11.73 2.82 -12.96
CA SER A 25 13.08 2.53 -13.45
C SER A 25 14.19 3.27 -12.70
N GLU A 26 13.84 4.37 -12.02
CA GLU A 26 14.74 5.18 -11.20
C GLU A 26 14.75 4.75 -9.73
N GLY A 27 13.99 3.72 -9.36
CA GLY A 27 13.86 3.23 -7.99
C GLY A 27 12.86 4.01 -7.13
N ASN A 28 12.11 4.96 -7.71
CA ASN A 28 11.09 5.70 -6.96
C ASN A 28 9.89 4.79 -6.68
N VAL A 29 9.40 4.83 -5.44
CA VAL A 29 8.18 4.12 -5.05
C VAL A 29 6.96 4.89 -5.53
N THR A 30 6.12 4.23 -6.31
CA THR A 30 4.88 4.81 -6.85
C THR A 30 3.68 4.00 -6.40
N GLU A 31 2.49 4.59 -6.45
CA GLU A 31 1.25 3.82 -6.37
C GLU A 31 1.03 3.02 -7.66
N LEU A 32 0.28 1.92 -7.55
CA LEU A 32 -0.22 1.23 -8.74
C LEU A 32 -1.53 1.92 -9.19
N PRO A 33 -1.83 1.94 -10.50
CA PRO A 33 -3.08 2.51 -10.99
C PRO A 33 -4.29 1.87 -10.28
N GLY A 34 -5.14 2.71 -9.68
CA GLY A 34 -6.34 2.25 -8.97
C GLY A 34 -6.12 1.80 -7.52
N THR A 35 -4.90 1.88 -6.98
CA THR A 35 -4.59 1.48 -5.59
C THR A 35 -3.96 2.61 -4.78
N GLU A 36 -4.48 3.84 -4.91
CA GLU A 36 -4.06 4.97 -4.07
C GLU A 36 -4.27 4.64 -2.57
N PHE A 37 -5.37 3.96 -2.27
CA PHE A 37 -5.74 3.51 -0.92
C PHE A 37 -5.68 1.99 -0.81
N PHE A 38 -5.47 1.48 0.41
CA PHE A 38 -5.67 0.05 0.64
C PHE A 38 -7.14 -0.33 0.38
N PRO A 39 -7.40 -1.56 -0.15
CA PRO A 39 -8.76 -2.07 -0.29
C PRO A 39 -9.54 -1.88 1.02
N ASP A 40 -10.78 -1.39 0.91
CA ASP A 40 -11.69 -1.10 2.01
C ASP A 40 -11.31 0.07 2.94
N THR A 41 -10.28 0.86 2.61
CA THR A 41 -9.84 1.99 3.45
C THR A 41 -9.76 3.31 2.69
N LYS A 42 -9.57 4.39 3.46
CA LYS A 42 -9.11 5.71 2.95
C LYS A 42 -7.64 5.97 3.32
N ALA A 43 -6.89 4.92 3.67
CA ALA A 43 -5.49 5.04 4.06
C ALA A 43 -4.60 4.92 2.82
N ARG A 44 -3.76 5.93 2.58
CA ARG A 44 -2.87 5.97 1.41
C ARG A 44 -1.80 4.88 1.50
N VAL A 45 -1.58 4.13 0.42
CA VAL A 45 -0.59 3.04 0.39
C VAL A 45 0.84 3.54 0.60
N LEU A 46 1.15 4.73 0.08
CA LEU A 46 2.46 5.39 0.26
C LEU A 46 2.62 6.07 1.62
N GLY A 47 1.56 6.07 2.44
CA GLY A 47 1.51 6.79 3.70
C GLY A 47 1.43 8.31 3.52
N ALA A 48 1.53 9.00 4.65
CA ALA A 48 1.62 10.45 4.71
C ALA A 48 2.54 10.84 5.87
N LYS A 49 3.45 11.78 5.65
CA LYS A 49 4.24 12.33 6.74
C LYS A 49 3.31 13.10 7.66
N SER A 50 3.34 12.81 8.96
CA SER A 50 2.64 13.63 9.93
C SER A 50 3.43 14.93 10.17
N ASP A 51 2.75 16.07 10.12
CA ASP A 51 3.33 17.38 10.44
C ASP A 51 3.14 17.76 11.91
N SER A 52 2.21 17.10 12.60
CA SER A 52 1.91 17.31 14.03
C SER A 52 2.63 16.34 14.95
N MET A 53 3.21 15.25 14.42
CA MET A 53 3.91 14.24 15.21
C MET A 53 5.43 14.43 15.15
N PRO A 54 6.12 14.50 16.31
CA PRO A 54 7.58 14.57 16.31
C PRO A 54 8.19 13.25 15.77
N PRO A 55 9.26 13.30 14.94
CA PRO A 55 9.83 12.12 14.29
C PRO A 55 10.32 11.02 15.23
N ILE A 56 10.64 11.35 16.49
CA ILE A 56 11.04 10.36 17.51
C ILE A 56 9.95 9.30 17.78
N LEU A 57 8.69 9.64 17.54
CA LEU A 57 7.55 8.74 17.71
C LEU A 57 7.25 7.91 16.46
N SER A 58 7.83 8.28 15.31
CA SER A 58 7.72 7.56 14.03
C SER A 58 9.01 7.74 13.21
N PRO A 59 10.13 7.15 13.65
CA PRO A 59 11.42 7.39 13.02
C PRO A 59 11.45 6.81 11.60
N PRO A 60 12.13 7.47 10.64
CA PRO A 60 12.34 6.90 9.32
C PRO A 60 13.18 5.64 9.44
N ILE A 61 12.83 4.62 8.65
CA ILE A 61 13.62 3.38 8.57
C ILE A 61 14.83 3.69 7.67
N LEU A 62 16.04 3.52 8.21
CA LEU A 62 17.32 3.71 7.52
C LEU A 62 17.66 2.53 6.62
#